data_AF-D6AD39-F1
#
_entry.id   AF-D6AD39-F1
#
_cell.length_a   1.000
_cell.length_b   1.000
_cell.length_c   1.000
_cell.angle_alpha   90.00
_cell.angle_beta   90.00
_cell.angle_gamma   90.00
#
_symmetry.space_group_name_H-M   'P 1'
#
loop_
_entity.id
_entity.type
_entity.pdbx_description
1 polymer ?
#
loop_
_entity_poly.entity_id
_entity_poly.type
_entity_poly.pdbx_seq_one_letter_code
_entity_poly.pdbx_strand_id
1 'polypeptide(L)'
;MREDRDPAQLGERPVPLRLHVVDACRMIELVLVRLADEIAARDAHDPADWHNGRPEDRTAPVAAGWLLTRIGDGPCCPTHDTDRARIAERAREAAARIDRVLGTGRMSRVLAGMPCPWCAGDLVIHTEAGTVMSVTCATGLIDCSAPVPFDIDRRARVWASVEQLAALQRAIEAAERKRSEAERRARRTEDRRRQRAAAKDRAAA
;
A
#
# COMPACT_ATOMS: atom_id res chain seq x y z
N MET A 1 23.58 5.41 -43.85
CA MET A 1 24.27 6.00 -42.68
C MET A 1 23.23 6.85 -41.97
N ARG A 2 22.86 6.55 -40.72
CA ARG A 2 21.93 7.40 -39.96
C ARG A 2 22.75 8.56 -39.41
N GLU A 3 22.36 9.79 -39.73
CA GLU A 3 22.89 11.01 -39.11
C GLU A 3 22.84 10.84 -37.58
N ASP A 4 23.99 10.94 -36.92
CA ASP A 4 24.08 10.84 -35.47
C ASP A 4 23.37 12.05 -34.85
N ARG A 5 22.44 11.80 -33.94
CA ARG A 5 21.58 12.85 -33.36
C ARG A 5 22.35 13.53 -32.23
N ASP A 6 22.56 14.84 -32.36
CA ASP A 6 23.24 15.69 -31.37
C ASP A 6 22.68 15.47 -29.95
N PRO A 7 23.48 14.97 -28.98
CA PRO A 7 23.04 14.74 -27.61
C PRO A 7 22.75 16.03 -26.83
N ALA A 8 23.15 17.20 -27.33
CA ALA A 8 22.83 18.50 -26.73
C ALA A 8 21.48 19.07 -27.20
N GLN A 9 20.80 18.42 -28.14
CA GLN A 9 19.50 18.85 -28.63
C GLN A 9 18.41 18.54 -27.57
N LEU A 10 18.09 19.54 -26.75
CA LEU A 10 16.94 19.55 -25.85
C LEU A 10 15.64 19.67 -26.67
N GLY A 11 15.26 18.60 -27.37
CA GLY A 11 13.88 18.47 -27.85
C GLY A 11 12.93 18.28 -26.67
N GLU A 12 11.68 18.75 -26.81
CA GLU A 12 10.58 18.35 -25.93
C GLU A 12 10.47 16.82 -25.94
N ARG A 13 11.12 16.18 -24.96
CA ARG A 13 11.06 14.74 -24.80
C ARG A 13 9.79 14.47 -23.99
N PRO A 14 8.77 13.81 -24.56
CA PRO A 14 7.56 13.53 -23.81
C PRO A 14 7.95 12.79 -22.53
N VAL A 15 7.39 13.24 -21.41
CA VAL A 15 7.66 12.65 -20.09
C VAL A 15 7.45 11.14 -20.21
N PRO A 16 8.43 10.30 -19.81
CA PRO A 16 8.30 8.86 -19.96
C PRO A 16 7.05 8.39 -19.21
N LEU A 17 6.05 7.93 -19.97
CA LEU A 17 4.81 7.40 -19.40
C LEU A 17 5.13 6.11 -18.65
N ARG A 18 4.62 6.00 -17.43
CA ARG A 18 4.66 4.75 -16.66
C ARG A 18 3.67 3.77 -17.31
N LEU A 19 4.17 2.82 -18.11
CA LEU A 19 3.35 1.87 -18.87
C LEU A 19 2.27 1.18 -18.03
N HIS A 20 2.62 0.70 -16.83
CA HIS A 20 1.65 0.06 -15.93
C HIS A 20 0.51 0.99 -15.47
N VAL A 21 0.73 2.31 -15.43
CA VAL A 21 -0.34 3.28 -15.14
C VAL A 21 -1.28 3.37 -16.33
N VAL A 22 -0.73 3.49 -17.53
CA VAL A 22 -1.49 3.54 -18.78
C VAL A 22 -2.30 2.26 -18.97
N ASP A 23 -1.72 1.09 -18.71
CA ASP A 23 -2.39 -0.21 -18.79
C ASP A 23 -3.57 -0.29 -17.82
N ALA A 24 -3.40 0.21 -16.59
CA ALA A 24 -4.47 0.24 -15.61
C ALA A 24 -5.60 1.19 -16.01
N CYS A 25 -5.27 2.40 -16.49
CA CYS A 25 -6.26 3.34 -17.01
C CYS A 25 -7.03 2.73 -18.18
N ARG A 26 -6.33 2.08 -19.13
CA ARG A 26 -6.96 1.45 -20.29
C ARG A 26 -7.88 0.30 -19.89
N MET A 27 -7.48 -0.51 -18.91
CA MET A 27 -8.33 -1.58 -18.38
C MET A 27 -9.58 -1.02 -17.68
N ILE A 28 -9.46 0.05 -16.91
CA ILE A 28 -10.61 0.70 -16.26
C ILE A 28 -11.57 1.26 -17.30
N GLU A 29 -11.05 1.93 -18.32
CA GLU A 29 -11.84 2.43 -19.44
C GLU A 29 -12.65 1.30 -20.09
N LEU A 30 -11.99 0.21 -20.49
CA LEU A 30 -12.67 -0.93 -21.11
C LEU A 30 -13.76 -1.52 -20.20
N VAL A 31 -13.52 -1.62 -18.90
CA VAL A 31 -14.50 -2.15 -17.94
C VAL A 31 -15.72 -1.24 -17.79
N LEU A 32 -15.51 0.07 -17.62
CA LEU A 32 -16.61 1.01 -17.40
C LEU A 32 -17.45 1.20 -18.67
N VAL A 33 -16.80 1.35 -19.82
CA VAL A 33 -17.46 1.47 -21.12
C VAL A 33 -18.29 0.23 -21.42
N ARG A 34 -17.71 -0.97 -21.24
CA ARG A 34 -18.42 -2.23 -21.47
C ARG A 34 -19.60 -2.40 -20.50
N LEU A 35 -19.44 -2.03 -19.24
CA LEU A 35 -20.53 -2.11 -18.26
C LEU A 35 -21.68 -1.16 -18.66
N ALA A 36 -21.35 0.05 -19.10
CA ALA A 36 -22.35 1.01 -19.57
C ALA A 36 -23.12 0.47 -20.79
N ASP A 37 -22.42 -0.10 -21.78
CA ASP A 37 -23.08 -0.73 -22.93
C ASP A 37 -23.98 -1.89 -22.52
N GLU A 38 -23.52 -2.76 -21.63
CA GLU A 38 -24.27 -3.93 -21.19
C GLU A 38 -25.54 -3.55 -20.41
N ILE A 39 -25.52 -2.46 -19.64
CA ILE A 39 -26.69 -1.96 -18.91
C ILE A 39 -27.61 -1.19 -19.87
N ALA A 40 -27.06 -0.30 -20.71
CA ALA A 40 -27.83 0.45 -21.69
C ALA A 40 -28.57 -0.48 -22.68
N ALA A 41 -27.96 -1.59 -23.10
CA ALA A 41 -28.60 -2.58 -23.96
C ALA A 41 -29.80 -3.30 -23.31
N ARG A 42 -29.88 -3.32 -21.97
CA ARG A 42 -31.02 -3.90 -21.23
C ARG A 42 -32.07 -2.85 -20.83
N ASP A 43 -31.72 -1.57 -20.87
CA ASP A 43 -32.63 -0.50 -20.48
C ASP A 43 -33.64 -0.23 -21.60
N ALA A 44 -34.90 -0.57 -21.35
CA ALA A 44 -36.01 -0.32 -22.28
C ALA A 44 -36.52 1.12 -22.22
N HIS A 45 -36.16 1.88 -21.19
CA HIS A 45 -36.63 3.25 -20.96
C HIS A 45 -35.70 4.30 -21.56
N ASP A 46 -34.42 3.97 -21.68
CA ASP A 46 -33.37 4.81 -22.27
C ASP A 46 -32.48 3.98 -23.21
N PRO A 47 -33.03 3.55 -24.37
CA PRO A 47 -32.29 2.73 -25.32
C PRO A 47 -31.28 3.60 -26.07
N ALA A 48 -30.05 3.67 -25.54
CA ALA A 48 -28.95 4.51 -26.00
C ALA A 48 -29.27 6.01 -25.82
N ASP A 49 -28.58 6.72 -24.93
CA ASP A 49 -27.24 7.17 -25.31
C ASP A 49 -26.41 7.71 -24.15
N TRP A 50 -25.71 6.83 -23.43
CA TRP A 50 -24.81 7.30 -22.38
C TRP A 50 -23.64 8.15 -22.93
N HIS A 51 -23.42 8.17 -24.26
CA HIS A 51 -22.39 8.93 -24.96
C HIS A 51 -22.97 9.90 -26.03
N ASN A 52 -24.22 10.35 -25.89
CA ASN A 52 -24.87 11.36 -26.76
C ASN A 52 -24.78 11.12 -28.30
N GLY A 53 -24.58 9.88 -28.74
CA GLY A 53 -24.65 9.44 -30.13
C GLY A 53 -23.32 9.48 -30.83
N ARG A 54 -22.30 9.88 -30.06
CA ARG A 54 -20.97 10.22 -30.52
C ARG A 54 -19.98 9.16 -30.06
N PRO A 55 -19.43 8.37 -30.98
CA PRO A 55 -18.40 7.39 -30.63
C PRO A 55 -17.19 8.00 -29.90
N GLU A 56 -16.89 9.27 -30.15
CA GLU A 56 -15.83 10.04 -29.48
C GLU A 56 -16.10 10.29 -27.99
N ASP A 57 -17.37 10.32 -27.58
CA ASP A 57 -17.76 10.52 -26.18
C ASP A 57 -17.77 9.21 -25.39
N ARG A 58 -17.48 8.07 -26.06
CA ARG A 58 -17.44 6.72 -25.48
C ARG A 58 -16.17 6.50 -24.65
N THR A 59 -16.05 7.28 -23.59
CA THR A 59 -14.87 7.37 -22.71
C THR A 59 -15.20 6.88 -21.29
N ALA A 60 -14.15 6.55 -20.52
CA ALA A 60 -14.31 6.12 -19.13
C ALA A 60 -15.04 7.15 -18.24
N PRO A 61 -14.72 8.47 -18.29
CA PRO A 61 -15.38 9.46 -17.43
C PRO A 61 -16.87 9.63 -17.74
N VAL A 62 -17.24 9.61 -19.03
CA VAL A 62 -18.64 9.71 -19.46
C VAL A 62 -19.43 8.47 -19.01
N ALA A 63 -18.87 7.27 -19.21
CA ALA A 63 -19.45 6.03 -18.72
C ALA A 63 -19.62 6.06 -17.19
N ALA A 64 -18.59 6.49 -16.45
CA ALA A 64 -18.63 6.58 -14.99
C ALA A 64 -19.73 7.54 -14.50
N GLY A 65 -19.85 8.72 -15.13
CA GLY A 65 -20.87 9.70 -14.81
C GLY A 65 -22.28 9.15 -15.02
N TRP A 66 -22.51 8.48 -16.14
CA TRP A 66 -23.80 7.83 -16.42
C TRP A 66 -24.09 6.68 -15.45
N LEU A 67 -23.12 5.80 -15.15
CA LEU A 67 -23.31 4.72 -14.18
C LEU A 67 -23.59 5.27 -12.77
N LEU A 68 -23.01 6.41 -12.40
CA LEU A 68 -23.24 7.07 -11.11
C LEU A 68 -24.69 7.55 -10.95
N THR A 69 -25.32 8.05 -12.01
CA THR A 69 -26.74 8.45 -11.93
C THR A 69 -27.67 7.26 -11.66
N ARG A 70 -27.27 6.05 -12.09
CA ARG A 70 -28.02 4.81 -11.92
C ARG A 70 -27.95 4.23 -10.50
N ILE A 71 -26.93 4.57 -9.73
CA ILE A 71 -26.82 4.21 -8.30
C ILE A 71 -27.52 5.24 -7.39
N GLY A 72 -27.75 6.46 -7.87
CA GLY A 72 -28.48 7.49 -7.13
C GLY A 72 -30.01 7.25 -7.08
N ASP A 73 -30.68 8.10 -6.30
CA ASP A 73 -32.15 8.16 -6.18
C ASP A 73 -32.77 8.94 -7.35
N GLY A 74 -32.44 8.54 -8.58
CA GLY A 74 -32.90 9.20 -9.80
C GLY A 74 -34.43 9.08 -10.02
N PRO A 75 -35.07 10.02 -10.76
CA PRO A 75 -36.51 10.28 -10.59
C PRO A 75 -37.50 9.30 -11.24
N CYS A 76 -37.12 8.29 -12.02
CA CYS A 76 -38.13 7.63 -12.88
C CYS A 76 -38.12 6.10 -12.94
N CYS A 77 -37.01 5.41 -12.67
CA CYS A 77 -36.94 3.95 -12.72
C CYS A 77 -35.83 3.46 -11.78
N PRO A 78 -36.12 2.54 -10.84
CA PRO A 78 -35.07 1.90 -10.06
C PRO A 78 -34.18 1.08 -10.99
N THR A 79 -32.90 1.44 -11.09
CA THR A 79 -31.89 0.51 -11.62
C THR A 79 -32.01 -0.81 -10.90
N HIS A 80 -32.10 -1.91 -11.66
CA HIS A 80 -32.25 -3.26 -11.12
C HIS A 80 -31.15 -3.56 -10.10
N ASP A 81 -31.47 -4.19 -8.98
CA ASP A 81 -30.52 -4.44 -7.88
C ASP A 81 -29.25 -5.17 -8.35
N THR A 82 -29.39 -6.13 -9.26
CA THR A 82 -28.26 -6.79 -9.92
C THR A 82 -27.33 -5.81 -10.62
N ASP A 83 -27.87 -4.83 -11.36
CA ASP A 83 -27.04 -3.83 -12.05
C ASP A 83 -26.43 -2.84 -11.06
N ARG A 84 -27.15 -2.44 -10.00
CA ARG A 84 -26.58 -1.66 -8.88
C ARG A 84 -25.40 -2.38 -8.23
N ALA A 85 -25.53 -3.66 -7.94
CA ALA A 85 -24.46 -4.48 -7.37
C ALA A 85 -23.25 -4.60 -8.31
N ARG A 86 -23.50 -4.79 -9.62
CA ARG A 86 -22.44 -4.85 -10.63
C ARG A 86 -21.70 -3.52 -10.78
N ILE A 87 -22.41 -2.39 -10.77
CA ILE A 87 -21.82 -1.05 -10.79
C ILE A 87 -20.93 -0.87 -9.56
N ALA A 88 -21.45 -1.16 -8.37
CA ALA A 88 -20.69 -1.04 -7.12
C ALA A 88 -19.45 -1.92 -7.12
N GLU A 89 -19.55 -3.16 -7.59
CA GLU A 89 -18.41 -4.08 -7.66
C GLU A 89 -17.32 -3.57 -8.61
N ARG A 90 -17.69 -3.21 -9.84
CA ARG A 90 -16.71 -2.69 -10.82
C ARG A 90 -16.10 -1.36 -10.40
N ALA A 91 -16.87 -0.50 -9.73
CA ALA A 91 -16.35 0.74 -9.16
C ALA A 91 -15.30 0.45 -8.06
N ARG A 92 -15.56 -0.50 -7.15
CA ARG A 92 -14.58 -0.93 -6.13
C ARG A 92 -13.33 -1.52 -6.76
N GLU A 93 -13.47 -2.38 -7.76
CA GLU A 93 -12.34 -2.98 -8.48
C GLU A 93 -11.50 -1.92 -9.23
N ALA A 94 -12.14 -0.94 -9.85
CA ALA A 94 -11.49 0.17 -10.53
C ALA A 94 -10.73 1.06 -9.55
N ALA A 95 -11.37 1.46 -8.45
CA ALA A 95 -10.75 2.24 -7.37
C ALA A 95 -9.52 1.52 -6.79
N ALA A 96 -9.67 0.24 -6.43
CA ALA A 96 -8.56 -0.56 -5.91
C ALA A 96 -7.39 -0.68 -6.91
N ARG A 97 -7.68 -0.69 -8.22
CA ARG A 97 -6.64 -0.71 -9.26
C ARG A 97 -5.91 0.63 -9.35
N ILE A 98 -6.63 1.75 -9.33
CA ILE A 98 -6.04 3.10 -9.27
C ILE A 98 -5.16 3.21 -8.03
N ASP A 99 -5.67 2.80 -6.87
CA ASP A 99 -4.95 2.86 -5.60
C ASP A 99 -3.64 2.07 -5.60
N ARG A 100 -3.65 0.87 -6.19
CA ARG A 100 -2.44 0.07 -6.34
C ARG A 100 -1.40 0.74 -7.24
N VAL A 101 -1.84 1.35 -8.34
CA VAL A 101 -0.97 1.96 -9.34
C VAL A 101 -0.39 3.29 -8.88
N LEU A 102 -1.20 4.10 -8.19
CA LEU A 102 -0.78 5.36 -7.60
C LEU A 102 -0.03 5.17 -6.28
N GLY A 103 -0.10 3.97 -5.68
CA GLY A 103 0.43 3.72 -4.34
C GLY A 103 -0.33 4.48 -3.25
N THR A 104 -1.56 4.92 -3.55
CA THR A 104 -2.45 5.63 -2.62
C THR A 104 -3.22 4.67 -1.71
N GLY A 105 -3.31 3.40 -2.10
CA GLY A 105 -4.02 2.39 -1.33
C GLY A 105 -3.41 2.11 0.05
N ARG A 106 -4.25 1.55 0.92
CA ARG A 106 -3.83 1.02 2.21
C ARG A 106 -2.92 -0.20 2.00
N MET A 107 -1.71 -0.13 2.52
CA MET A 107 -0.72 -1.20 2.49
C MET A 107 -0.33 -1.60 3.90
N SER A 108 -0.17 -2.90 4.13
CA SER A 108 0.38 -3.45 5.37
C SER A 108 1.61 -4.28 5.05
N ARG A 109 2.75 -4.03 5.72
CA ARG A 109 3.98 -4.81 5.53
C ARG A 109 4.70 -5.07 6.83
N VAL A 110 5.37 -6.20 6.94
CA VAL A 110 6.27 -6.49 8.07
C VAL A 110 7.51 -5.60 7.96
N LEU A 111 7.91 -4.99 9.08
CA LEU A 111 9.15 -4.25 9.23
C LEU A 111 10.30 -5.24 9.50
N ALA A 112 10.80 -5.88 8.43
CA ALA A 112 11.90 -6.82 8.52
C ALA A 112 13.15 -6.18 9.18
N GLY A 113 13.75 -6.88 10.15
CA GLY A 113 14.91 -6.41 10.90
C GLY A 113 14.59 -5.45 12.06
N MET A 114 13.34 -5.03 12.21
CA MET A 114 12.87 -4.17 13.32
C MET A 114 11.87 -4.93 14.20
N PRO A 115 12.35 -5.80 15.10
CA PRO A 115 11.48 -6.51 16.02
C PRO A 115 10.93 -5.57 17.10
N CYS A 116 9.78 -5.94 17.65
CA CYS A 116 9.15 -5.25 18.77
C CYS A 116 10.12 -5.13 19.96
N PRO A 117 10.35 -3.93 20.52
CA PRO A 117 11.24 -3.73 21.66
C PRO A 117 10.87 -4.50 22.93
N TRP A 118 9.60 -4.92 23.05
CA TRP A 118 9.05 -5.54 24.26
C TRP A 118 8.95 -7.06 24.18
N CYS A 119 8.58 -7.62 23.03
CA CYS A 119 8.37 -9.07 22.86
C CYS A 119 9.24 -9.70 21.75
N ALA A 120 10.06 -8.90 21.07
CA ALA A 120 10.88 -9.32 19.92
C ALA A 120 10.10 -9.87 18.71
N GLY A 121 8.77 -9.83 18.70
CA GLY A 121 7.96 -10.25 17.55
C GLY A 121 7.89 -9.22 16.43
N ASP A 122 7.27 -9.61 15.33
CA ASP A 122 7.19 -8.77 14.13
C ASP A 122 6.32 -7.54 14.33
N LEU A 123 6.83 -6.40 13.85
CA LEU A 123 6.08 -5.16 13.72
C LEU A 123 5.53 -5.06 12.29
N VAL A 124 4.24 -4.78 12.15
CA VAL A 124 3.57 -4.56 10.87
C VAL A 124 3.23 -3.08 10.74
N ILE A 125 3.76 -2.42 9.71
CA ILE A 125 3.44 -1.02 9.41
C ILE A 125 2.25 -0.97 8.44
N HIS A 126 1.28 -0.11 8.76
CA HIS A 126 0.12 0.18 7.95
C HIS A 126 0.24 1.61 7.40
N THR A 127 0.33 1.73 6.08
CA THR A 127 0.48 3.01 5.38
C THR A 127 -0.68 3.23 4.43
N GLU A 128 -1.05 4.49 4.21
CA GLU A 128 -2.03 4.91 3.20
C GLU A 128 -1.49 6.17 2.52
N ALA A 129 -1.45 6.17 1.19
CA ALA A 129 -0.83 7.24 0.40
C ALA A 129 0.55 7.69 0.91
N GLY A 130 1.40 6.72 1.27
CA GLY A 130 2.75 6.96 1.81
C GLY A 130 2.80 7.47 3.25
N THR A 131 1.65 7.76 3.88
CA THR A 131 1.56 8.21 5.26
C THR A 131 1.37 7.02 6.20
N VAL A 132 2.13 6.96 7.29
CA VAL A 132 1.99 5.91 8.31
C VAL A 132 0.73 6.16 9.12
N MET A 133 -0.23 5.23 9.03
CA MET A 133 -1.49 5.29 9.76
C MET A 133 -1.37 4.61 11.13
N SER A 134 -0.71 3.46 11.15
CA SER A 134 -0.49 2.73 12.40
C SER A 134 0.64 1.72 12.25
N VAL A 135 1.22 1.33 13.38
CA VAL A 135 2.06 0.13 13.49
C VAL A 135 1.37 -0.84 14.44
N THR A 136 1.41 -2.13 14.13
CA THR A 136 0.88 -3.19 15.00
C THR A 136 1.95 -4.21 15.34
N CYS A 137 1.82 -4.85 16.50
CA CYS A 137 2.68 -5.96 16.89
C CYS A 137 1.94 -7.29 16.71
N ALA A 138 2.54 -8.22 15.96
CA ALA A 138 1.92 -9.49 15.57
C ALA A 138 1.81 -10.53 16.70
N THR A 139 2.51 -10.35 17.83
CA THR A 139 2.58 -11.33 18.93
C THR A 139 1.30 -11.39 19.79
N GLY A 140 0.42 -10.38 19.73
CA GLY A 140 -0.87 -10.41 20.42
C GLY A 140 -0.88 -9.95 21.90
N LEU A 141 -1.98 -10.27 22.62
CA LEU A 141 -2.39 -9.65 23.91
C LEU A 141 -1.51 -10.02 25.11
N ILE A 142 -1.20 -11.31 25.28
CA ILE A 142 -0.59 -11.85 26.51
C ILE A 142 0.94 -11.72 26.47
N ASP A 143 1.53 -11.90 25.28
CA ASP A 143 2.97 -12.04 25.11
C ASP A 143 3.70 -10.73 24.81
N CYS A 144 2.95 -9.63 24.63
CA CYS A 144 3.52 -8.31 24.41
C CYS A 144 3.18 -7.37 25.58
N SER A 145 4.22 -6.84 26.24
CA SER A 145 4.11 -5.90 27.37
C SER A 145 4.20 -4.42 26.93
N ALA A 146 4.00 -4.13 25.64
CA ALA A 146 4.14 -2.77 25.15
C ALA A 146 3.10 -1.81 25.78
N PRO A 147 3.49 -0.56 26.11
CA PRO A 147 2.66 0.40 26.84
C PRO A 147 1.67 1.13 25.91
N VAL A 148 0.91 0.37 25.11
CA VAL A 148 -0.15 0.88 24.24
C VAL A 148 -1.41 0.03 24.35
N PRO A 149 -2.58 0.61 24.06
CA PRO A 149 -3.84 -0.13 24.06
C PRO A 149 -3.80 -1.34 23.13
N PHE A 150 -4.51 -2.39 23.56
CA PHE A 150 -4.79 -3.53 22.71
C PHE A 150 -6.06 -3.26 21.92
N ASP A 151 -5.98 -3.44 20.60
CA ASP A 151 -7.12 -3.35 19.70
C ASP A 151 -7.72 -4.75 19.53
N ILE A 152 -8.98 -4.89 19.94
CA ILE A 152 -9.69 -6.17 19.95
C ILE A 152 -9.96 -6.66 18.52
N ASP A 153 -10.29 -5.73 17.61
CA ASP A 153 -10.64 -6.06 16.23
C ASP A 153 -9.41 -6.54 15.46
N ARG A 154 -8.27 -5.89 15.69
CA ARG A 154 -6.98 -6.28 15.08
C ARG A 154 -6.25 -7.38 15.82
N ARG A 155 -6.70 -7.73 17.03
CA ARG A 155 -6.04 -8.65 17.96
C ARG A 155 -4.56 -8.33 18.18
N ALA A 156 -4.22 -7.04 18.17
CA ALA A 156 -2.85 -6.56 18.22
C ALA A 156 -2.74 -5.30 19.07
N ARG A 157 -1.54 -5.04 19.59
CA ARG A 157 -1.19 -3.73 20.16
C ARG A 157 -0.94 -2.74 19.03
N VAL A 158 -1.52 -1.55 19.12
CA VAL A 158 -1.55 -0.57 18.03
C VAL A 158 -0.93 0.75 18.46
N TRP A 159 0.00 1.26 17.66
CA TRP A 159 0.49 2.63 17.72
C TRP A 159 -0.11 3.38 16.53
N ALA A 160 -0.97 4.36 16.80
CA ALA A 160 -1.67 5.11 15.74
C ALA A 160 -1.48 6.62 15.86
N SER A 161 -1.32 7.17 17.07
CA SER A 161 -1.05 8.60 17.23
C SER A 161 0.39 8.95 16.87
N VAL A 162 0.64 10.20 16.49
CA VAL A 162 1.99 10.70 16.17
C VAL A 162 2.92 10.53 17.37
N GLU A 163 2.44 10.78 18.59
CA GLU A 163 3.19 10.64 19.83
C GLU A 163 3.53 9.18 20.10
N GLN A 164 2.58 8.26 19.86
CA GLN A 164 2.78 6.82 20.00
C GLN A 164 3.82 6.31 18.99
N LEU A 165 3.73 6.73 17.73
CA LEU A 165 4.70 6.37 16.69
C LEU A 165 6.09 6.91 17.01
N ALA A 166 6.20 8.15 17.47
CA ALA A 166 7.46 8.73 17.91
C ALA A 166 8.04 8.00 19.13
N ALA A 167 7.20 7.59 20.09
CA ALA A 167 7.62 6.80 21.24
C ALA A 167 8.09 5.39 20.83
N LEU A 168 7.42 4.75 19.89
CA LEU A 168 7.82 3.46 19.32
C LEU A 168 9.19 3.57 18.64
N GLN A 169 9.38 4.58 17.79
CA GLN A 169 10.65 4.82 17.10
C GLN A 169 11.81 4.95 18.10
N ARG A 170 11.65 5.78 19.14
CA ARG A 170 12.66 5.92 20.20
C ARG A 170 12.94 4.61 20.93
N ALA A 171 11.92 3.78 21.17
CA ALA A 171 12.06 2.49 21.84
C ALA A 171 12.81 1.47 20.97
N ILE A 172 12.57 1.45 19.66
CA ILE A 172 13.29 0.61 18.69
C ILE A 172 14.77 0.99 18.67
N GLU A 173 15.08 2.26 18.49
CA GLU A 173 16.47 2.73 18.47
C GLU A 173 17.20 2.45 19.80
N ALA A 174 16.50 2.59 20.93
CA ALA A 174 17.07 2.26 22.24
C ALA A 174 17.35 0.75 22.39
N ALA A 175 16.47 -0.11 21.88
CA ALA A 175 16.67 -1.54 21.88
C ALA A 175 17.84 -1.96 20.98
N GLU A 176 17.97 -1.35 19.80
CA GLU A 176 19.10 -1.56 18.88
C GLU A 176 20.44 -1.15 19.51
N ARG A 177 20.49 0.02 20.16
CA ARG A 177 21.69 0.45 20.90
C ARG A 177 22.06 -0.55 21.99
N LYS A 178 21.09 -1.03 22.78
CA LYS A 178 21.33 -2.05 23.82
C LYS A 178 21.88 -3.36 23.23
N ARG A 179 21.33 -3.84 22.10
CA ARG A 179 21.83 -5.04 21.41
C ARG A 179 23.27 -4.87 20.94
N SER A 180 23.57 -3.77 20.25
CA SER A 180 24.93 -3.51 19.76
C SER A 180 25.94 -3.33 20.90
N GLU A 181 25.55 -2.71 22.02
CA GLU A 181 26.40 -2.64 23.21
C GLU A 181 26.67 -4.02 23.82
N ALA A 182 25.65 -4.88 23.91
CA ALA A 182 25.79 -6.24 24.43
C ALA A 182 26.73 -7.07 23.55
N GLU A 183 26.61 -6.97 22.22
CA GLU A 183 27.52 -7.62 21.27
C GLU A 183 28.96 -7.12 21.44
N ARG A 184 29.18 -5.81 21.58
CA ARG A 184 30.52 -5.24 21.83
C ARG A 184 31.10 -5.71 23.17
N ARG A 185 30.28 -5.86 24.21
CA ARG A 185 30.69 -6.41 25.51
C ARG A 185 31.04 -7.89 25.41
N ALA A 186 30.24 -8.69 24.70
CA ALA A 186 30.50 -10.10 24.46
C ALA A 186 31.81 -10.30 23.70
N ARG A 187 32.03 -9.53 22.62
CA ARG A 187 33.27 -9.57 21.84
C ARG A 187 34.51 -9.24 22.68
N ARG A 188 34.46 -8.17 23.49
CA ARG A 188 35.57 -7.83 24.41
C ARG A 188 35.85 -8.93 25.43
N THR A 189 34.83 -9.65 25.89
CA THR A 189 34.98 -10.74 26.86
C THR A 189 35.65 -11.95 26.21
N GLU A 190 35.23 -12.29 24.99
CA GLU A 190 35.83 -13.36 24.19
C GLU A 190 37.28 -13.05 23.80
N ASP A 191 37.58 -11.82 23.38
CA ASP A 191 38.95 -11.40 23.07
C ASP A 191 39.88 -11.52 24.29
N ARG A 192 39.40 -11.13 25.48
CA ARG A 192 40.13 -11.31 26.75
C ARG A 192 40.36 -12.79 27.07
N ARG A 193 39.38 -13.66 26.81
CA ARG A 193 39.50 -15.11 27.01
C ARG A 193 40.59 -15.68 26.10
N ARG A 194 40.60 -15.29 24.82
CA ARG A 194 41.62 -15.71 23.83
C ARG A 194 43.02 -15.23 24.21
N GLN A 195 43.17 -13.99 24.65
CA GLN A 195 44.45 -13.44 25.10
C GLN A 195 45.01 -14.20 26.31
N ARG A 196 44.16 -14.55 27.29
CA ARG A 196 44.57 -15.34 28.45
C ARG A 196 45.00 -16.76 28.07
N ALA A 197 44.29 -17.41 27.15
CA ALA A 197 44.67 -18.73 26.65
C ALA A 197 46.05 -18.67 25.96
N ALA A 198 46.25 -17.72 25.05
CA ALA A 198 47.53 -17.54 24.36
C ALA A 198 48.70 -17.22 25.32
N ALA A 199 48.46 -16.45 26.38
CA ALA A 199 49.46 -16.18 27.41
C ALA A 199 49.82 -17.42 28.22
N LYS A 200 48.83 -18.27 28.54
CA LYS A 200 49.05 -19.54 29.24
C LYS A 200 49.86 -20.51 28.38
N ASP A 201 49.55 -20.63 27.10
CA ASP A 201 50.27 -21.51 26.17
C ASP A 201 51.74 -21.09 26.02
N ARG A 202 52.01 -19.76 25.96
CA ARG A 202 53.38 -19.22 25.96
C ARG A 202 54.15 -19.48 27.25
N ALA A 203 53.48 -19.56 28.39
CA ALA A 203 54.12 -19.85 29.68
C ALA A 203 54.39 -21.35 29.88
N ALA A 204 53.75 -22.21 29.09
CA ALA A 204 53.92 -23.67 29.14
C ALA A 204 54.93 -24.21 28.11
N ALA A 205 55.42 -23.35 27.20
CA ALA A 205 56.46 -23.65 26.22
C ALA A 205 57.83 -23.17 26.71
#